data_AF-A0A9E4T1X2-F1
#
_entry.id   AF-A0A9E4T1X2-F1
#
_cell.length_a   1.000
_cell.length_b   1.000
_cell.length_c   1.000
_cell.angle_alpha   90.00
_cell.angle_beta   90.00
_cell.angle_gamma   90.00
#
_symmetry.space_group_name_H-M   'P 1'
#
loop_
_entity.id
_entity.type
_entity.pdbx_description
1 polymer ?
#
loop_
_entity_poly.entity_id
_entity_poly.type
_entity_poly.pdbx_seq_one_letter_code
_entity_poly.pdbx_strand_id
1 'polypeptide(L)' 'MDDWRIWLGRMGALSALICGVFGLIVGLSDDLTWKLGAEGWFTGGTVVGLVSIVMYLDAAAAKKQ' A
#
# COMPACT_ATOMS: atom_id res chain seq x y z
N MET A 1 -4.20 -10.02 -21.84
CA MET A 1 -3.57 -8.80 -21.30
C MET A 1 -3.68 -8.85 -19.78
N ASP A 2 -2.94 -9.78 -19.17
CA ASP A 2 -3.21 -10.23 -17.79
C ASP A 2 -2.02 -9.95 -16.86
N ASP A 3 -0.81 -9.87 -17.41
CA ASP A 3 0.43 -9.55 -16.66
C ASP A 3 0.41 -8.16 -16.01
N TRP A 4 -0.18 -7.16 -16.67
CA TRP A 4 -0.18 -5.77 -16.18
C TRP A 4 -0.94 -5.60 -14.87
N ARG A 5 -2.08 -6.28 -14.69
CA ARG A 5 -2.92 -6.18 -13.47
C ARG A 5 -2.24 -6.86 -12.28
N ILE A 6 -1.56 -7.97 -12.52
CA ILE A 6 -0.78 -8.69 -11.51
C ILE A 6 0.46 -7.87 -11.09
N TRP A 7 1.12 -7.22 -12.05
CA TRP A 7 2.22 -6.30 -11.78
C TRP A 7 1.80 -5.07 -10.97
N LEU A 8 0.65 -4.48 -11.30
CA LEU A 8 0.05 -3.40 -10.51
C LEU A 8 -0.26 -3.82 -9.07
N GLY A 9 -0.83 -5.02 -8.87
CA GLY A 9 -1.07 -5.57 -7.55
C GLY A 9 0.20 -5.75 -6.72
N ARG A 10 1.30 -6.23 -7.34
CA ARG A 10 2.61 -6.34 -6.66
C ARG A 10 3.20 -4.99 -6.30
N MET A 11 3.13 -4.00 -7.21
CA MET A 11 3.64 -2.66 -6.93
C MET A 11 2.82 -1.95 -5.85
N GLY A 12 1.51 -2.18 -5.80
CA GLY A 12 0.65 -1.71 -4.73
C GLY A 12 0.98 -2.35 -3.36
N ALA A 13 1.25 -3.65 -3.33
CA ALA A 13 1.67 -4.31 -2.10
C ALA A 13 3.03 -3.78 -1.60
N LEU A 14 3.98 -3.52 -2.51
CA LEU A 14 5.27 -2.91 -2.17
C LEU A 14 5.12 -1.48 -1.63
N SER A 15 4.27 -0.66 -2.24
CA SER A 15 4.05 0.72 -1.78
C SER A 15 3.31 0.80 -0.45
N ALA A 16 2.42 -0.16 -0.16
CA ALA A 16 1.81 -0.31 1.16
C ALA A 16 2.86 -0.66 2.24
N LEU A 17 3.80 -1.56 1.91
CA LEU A 17 4.89 -1.95 2.81
C LEU A 17 5.83 -0.75 3.08
N ILE A 18 6.17 0.00 2.03
CA ILE A 18 6.99 1.22 2.14
C ILE A 18 6.29 2.26 3.01
N CYS A 19 5.00 2.52 2.82
CA CYS A 19 4.23 3.45 3.66
C CYS A 19 4.19 3.00 5.14
N GLY A 20 4.05 1.70 5.40
CA GLY A 20 4.10 1.16 6.76
C GLY A 20 5.47 1.36 7.42
N VAL A 21 6.57 1.15 6.69
CA VAL A 21 7.94 1.40 7.18
C VAL A 21 8.16 2.87 7.47
N PHE A 22 7.71 3.78 6.59
CA PHE A 22 7.77 5.23 6.87
C PHE A 22 6.92 5.62 8.07
N GLY A 23 5.73 5.06 8.24
CA GLY A 23 4.90 5.28 9.43
C GLY A 23 5.57 4.83 10.72
N LEU A 24 6.29 3.70 10.70
CA LEU A 24 7.05 3.20 11.84
C LEU A 24 8.24 4.11 12.18
N ILE A 25 9.00 4.53 11.17
CA ILE A 25 10.15 5.44 11.33
C ILE A 25 9.68 6.78 11.90
N VAL A 26 8.58 7.33 11.38
CA VAL A 26 8.01 8.60 11.85
C VAL A 26 7.47 8.48 13.27
N GLY A 27 6.81 7.37 13.62
CA GLY A 27 6.30 7.14 14.98
C GLY A 27 7.41 6.94 16.03
N LEU A 28 8.58 6.45 15.62
CA LEU A 28 9.77 6.30 16.48
C LEU A 28 10.63 7.57 16.54
N SER A 29 10.47 8.48 15.58
CA SER A 29 11.24 9.72 15.48
C SER A 29 10.47 10.88 16.13
N ASP A 30 10.49 10.97 17.46
CA ASP A 30 9.87 12.08 18.21
C ASP A 30 10.55 13.45 17.92
N ASP A 31 11.80 13.42 17.46
CA ASP A 31 12.62 14.62 17.25
C ASP A 31 12.32 15.36 15.93
N LEU A 32 11.69 14.69 14.95
CA LEU A 32 11.39 15.25 13.63
C LEU A 32 9.87 15.35 13.44
N THR A 33 9.34 16.58 13.45
CA THR A 33 7.93 16.87 13.18
C THR A 33 7.59 16.64 11.70
N TRP A 34 7.31 15.39 11.34
CA TRP A 34 6.91 15.03 9.99
C TRP A 34 5.48 15.51 9.70
N LYS A 35 5.32 16.18 8.55
CA LYS A 35 4.10 16.91 8.14
C LYS A 35 2.81 16.07 8.07
N LEU A 36 2.93 14.75 7.96
CA LEU A 36 1.81 13.80 7.94
C LEU A 36 1.61 13.05 9.27
N GLY A 37 2.57 13.13 10.20
CA GLY A 37 2.59 12.30 11.42
C GLY A 37 2.60 10.80 11.12
N ALA A 38 2.69 9.96 12.15
CA ALA A 38 2.62 8.51 11.98
C ALA A 38 1.26 8.09 11.39
N GLU A 39 0.16 8.70 11.85
CA GLU A 39 -1.21 8.40 11.41
C GLU A 39 -1.42 8.61 9.90
N GLY A 40 -0.84 9.66 9.31
CA GLY A 40 -0.97 9.93 7.87
C GLY A 40 -0.28 8.89 6.99
N TRP A 41 0.91 8.43 7.40
CA TRP A 41 1.65 7.38 6.69
C TRP A 41 0.99 6.00 6.82
N PHE A 42 0.44 5.69 7.99
CA PHE A 42 -0.33 4.47 8.18
C PHE A 42 -1.63 4.49 7.39
N THR A 43 -2.39 5.58 7.42
CA THR A 43 -3.65 5.71 6.68
C THR A 43 -3.41 5.60 5.17
N GLY A 44 -2.39 6.29 4.65
CA GLY A 44 -1.98 6.17 3.24
C GLY A 44 -1.57 4.75 2.86
N GLY A 45 -0.77 4.09 3.70
CA GLY A 45 -0.37 2.68 3.50
C GLY A 45 -1.56 1.72 3.51
N THR A 46 -2.53 1.90 4.40
CA THR A 46 -3.75 1.09 4.47
C THR A 46 -4.60 1.25 3.21
N VAL A 47 -4.80 2.48 2.72
CA VAL A 47 -5.58 2.73 1.50
C VAL A 47 -4.90 2.06 0.30
N VAL A 48 -3.59 2.22 0.16
CA VAL A 48 -2.82 1.60 -0.94
C VAL A 48 -2.83 0.07 -0.83
N GLY A 49 -2.74 -0.49 0.38
CA GLY A 49 -2.87 -1.92 0.62
C GLY A 49 -4.24 -2.47 0.23
N LEU A 50 -5.32 -1.76 0.58
CA LEU A 50 -6.69 -2.12 0.19
C LEU A 50 -6.88 -2.08 -1.32
N VAL A 51 -6.38 -1.04 -2.00
CA VAL A 51 -6.42 -0.94 -3.47
C VAL A 51 -5.70 -2.14 -4.11
N SER A 52 -4.57 -2.55 -3.54
CA SER A 52 -3.78 -3.69 -4.04
C SER A 52 -4.54 -5.01 -3.91
N ILE A 53 -5.21 -5.22 -2.77
CA ILE A 53 -6.07 -6.40 -2.53
C ILE A 53 -7.24 -6.42 -3.51
N VAL A 54 -7.91 -5.28 -3.71
CA VAL A 54 -9.02 -5.16 -4.66
C VAL A 54 -8.56 -5.47 -6.09
N MET A 55 -7.41 -4.95 -6.51
CA MET A 55 -6.86 -5.26 -7.83
C MET A 55 -6.50 -6.75 -8.00
N TYR A 56 -6.00 -7.40 -6.95
CA TYR A 56 -5.75 -8.84 -6.96
C TYR A 56 -7.05 -9.67 -7.03
N LEU A 57 -8.09 -9.27 -6.30
CA LEU A 57 -9.40 -9.92 -6.33
C LEU A 57 -10.09 -9.77 -7.68
N ASP A 58 -10.00 -8.58 -8.27
CA ASP A 58 -10.55 -8.26 -9.59
C ASP A 58 -9.82 -9.05 -10.70
N ALA A 59 -8.50 -9.20 -10.61
CA ALA A 59 -7.74 -10.08 -11.50
C ALA A 59 -8.10 -11.56 -11.31
N ALA A 60 -8.32 -12.02 -10.08
CA ALA A 60 -8.72 -13.40 -9.79
C ALA A 60 -10.16 -13.71 -10.27
N ALA A 61 -11.08 -12.75 -10.14
CA ALA A 61 -12.45 -12.86 -10.64
C ALA A 61 -12.48 -12.89 -12.18
N ALA A 62 -11.71 -12.01 -12.84
CA ALA A 62 -11.58 -11.98 -14.30
C ALA A 62 -11.00 -13.27 -14.88
N LYS A 63 -10.13 -13.97 -14.15
CA LYS A 63 -9.55 -15.26 -14.56
C LYS A 63 -10.50 -16.45 -14.38
N LYS A 64 -11.62 -16.26 -13.67
CA LYS A 64 -12.61 -17.31 -13.35
C LYS A 64 -13.79 -17.35 -14.35
N GLN A 65 -13.92 -16.34 -15.22
CA GLN A 65 -14.81 -16.34 -16.39
C GLN A 65 -14.14 -16.96 -17.62
#